data_AF-A0A349WC23-F1
#
_entry.id   AF-A0A349WC23-F1
#
_cell.length_a   1.000
_cell.length_b   1.000
_cell.length_c   1.000
_cell.angle_alpha   90.00
_cell.angle_beta   90.00
_cell.angle_gamma   90.00
#
_symmetry.space_group_name_H-M   'P 1'
#
loop_
_entity.id
_entity.type
_entity.pdbx_description
1 polymer ?
#
loop_
_entity_poly.entity_id
_entity_poly.type
_entity_poly.pdbx_seq_one_letter_code
_entity_poly.pdbx_strand_id
1 'polypeptide(L)'
;MSRAPIELATLLSTLDSGGGLAQRHLWLVNLLTWIRGPQESVPAALGRVQLFLDALEAEPELQSRLHAWWVTLVDTVDMTPLLADFGFAPRTALVSEVAERLRCKLLPGSPETIDATELFSLALPSAFDAQWLGALPEADLLRLVALLSDNPEQGSRWQKVLLDAITYCAGQILSTGFAPELRLRMSEQARATQPFHALIRDVESLRVEVLHGLRTRDRLDEAAQRLRERLEGCRAATATVYQHFEDNGISVGLVFRLRQLRERILRVRALLDCLLSPTPAISATRLLAHLVQVGQERRSLRVLLASNSSLLAAKVAERSAETGEH
;
A
#
# COMPACT_ATOMS: atom_id res chain seq x y z
N MET A 1 3.74 32.21 8.82
CA MET A 1 4.92 32.41 9.68
C MET A 1 5.81 31.18 9.50
N SER A 2 6.96 31.31 8.85
CA SER A 2 7.88 30.19 8.64
C SER A 2 8.53 29.87 9.98
N ARG A 3 8.19 28.72 10.58
CA ARG A 3 8.90 28.19 11.76
C ARG A 3 10.38 28.04 11.37
N ALA A 4 11.29 28.47 12.24
CA ALA A 4 12.72 28.18 12.06
C ALA A 4 12.90 26.64 11.92
N PRO A 5 13.78 26.17 11.02
CA PRO A 5 13.99 24.74 10.84
C PRO A 5 14.47 24.13 12.15
N ILE A 6 13.79 23.09 12.62
CA ILE A 6 14.19 22.32 13.79
C ILE A 6 15.55 21.66 13.49
N GLU A 7 16.53 21.83 14.37
CA GLU A 7 17.82 21.15 14.25
C GLU A 7 17.70 19.65 14.57
N LEU A 8 18.52 18.82 13.93
CA LEU A 8 18.48 17.36 14.13
C LEU A 8 18.70 16.98 15.60
N ALA A 9 19.65 17.62 16.28
CA ALA A 9 19.93 17.36 17.69
C ALA A 9 18.72 17.64 18.59
N THR A 10 17.98 18.72 18.33
CA THR A 10 16.74 19.03 19.05
C THR A 10 15.64 18.01 18.76
N LEU A 11 15.53 17.55 17.52
CA LEU A 11 14.56 16.52 17.16
C LEU A 11 14.87 15.19 17.89
N LEU A 12 16.13 14.76 17.87
CA LEU A 12 16.58 13.53 18.51
C LEU A 12 16.42 13.57 20.04
N SER A 13 16.66 14.72 20.67
CA SER A 13 16.49 14.84 22.12
C SER A 13 15.03 14.64 22.56
N THR A 14 14.06 14.96 21.71
CA THR A 14 12.62 14.80 21.98
C THR A 14 12.05 13.40 21.68
N LEU A 15 12.88 12.45 21.24
CA LEU A 15 12.46 11.07 20.94
C LEU A 15 12.04 10.33 22.21
N ASP A 16 10.75 10.08 22.38
CA ASP A 16 10.19 9.47 23.59
C ASP A 16 9.21 8.35 23.25
N SER A 17 9.52 7.12 23.64
CA SER A 17 8.65 5.96 23.46
C SER A 17 7.45 5.95 24.42
N GLY A 18 7.60 6.58 25.61
CA GLY A 18 6.57 6.70 26.64
C GLY A 18 5.60 7.86 26.42
N GLY A 19 5.89 8.74 25.46
CA GLY A 19 5.03 9.86 25.09
C GLY A 19 3.66 9.41 24.58
N GLY A 20 2.66 10.30 24.69
CA GLY A 20 1.31 10.03 24.19
C GLY A 20 1.29 9.77 22.67
N LEU A 21 0.24 9.10 22.19
CA LEU A 21 0.11 8.67 20.79
C LEU A 21 0.39 9.81 19.79
N ALA A 22 -0.29 10.95 19.96
CA ALA A 22 -0.12 12.12 19.12
C ALA A 22 1.32 12.68 19.15
N GLN A 23 1.98 12.67 20.31
CA GLN A 23 3.35 13.16 20.46
C GLN A 23 4.33 12.29 19.67
N ARG A 24 4.19 10.96 19.76
CA ARG A 24 5.04 10.02 19.00
C ARG A 24 4.85 10.19 17.50
N HIS A 25 3.61 10.32 17.04
CA HIS A 25 3.31 10.53 15.62
C HIS A 25 3.81 11.89 15.12
N LEU A 26 3.64 12.95 15.91
CA LEU A 26 4.20 14.26 15.56
C LEU A 26 5.73 14.22 15.49
N TRP A 27 6.41 13.44 16.33
CA TRP A 27 7.85 13.24 16.21
C TRP A 27 8.23 12.62 14.85
N LEU A 28 7.54 11.55 14.43
CA LEU A 28 7.73 10.94 13.10
C LEU A 28 7.48 11.94 11.96
N VAL A 29 6.37 12.69 12.03
CA VAL A 29 6.03 13.71 11.03
C VAL A 29 7.10 14.80 10.97
N ASN A 30 7.63 15.23 12.12
CA ASN A 30 8.70 16.23 12.19
C ASN A 30 10.02 15.67 11.64
N LEU A 31 10.36 14.40 11.90
CA LEU A 31 11.52 13.74 11.32
C LEU A 31 11.45 13.70 9.79
N LEU A 32 10.34 13.20 9.23
CA LEU A 32 10.17 13.16 7.78
C LEU A 32 10.11 14.55 7.16
N THR A 33 9.59 15.54 7.88
CA THR A 33 9.64 16.95 7.46
C THR A 33 11.05 17.50 7.46
N TRP A 34 11.86 17.15 8.45
CA TRP A 34 13.26 17.52 8.50
C TRP A 34 14.07 16.85 7.37
N ILE A 35 13.84 15.55 7.11
CA ILE A 35 14.45 14.81 6.00
C ILE A 35 14.10 15.44 4.64
N ARG A 36 12.81 15.75 4.41
CA ARG A 36 12.38 16.47 3.20
C ARG A 36 13.06 17.83 3.06
N GLY A 37 13.24 18.52 4.17
CA GLY A 37 13.75 19.89 4.19
C GLY A 37 12.95 20.81 3.25
N PRO A 38 13.61 21.73 2.54
CA PRO A 38 12.97 22.64 1.58
C PRO A 38 12.55 21.96 0.27
N GLN A 39 12.78 20.65 0.09
CA GLN A 39 12.48 19.89 -1.13
C GLN A 39 13.23 20.41 -2.37
N GLU A 40 14.44 20.95 -2.17
CA GLU A 40 15.29 21.47 -3.24
C GLU A 40 15.76 20.38 -4.21
N SER A 41 16.15 19.22 -3.68
CA SER A 41 16.62 18.09 -4.48
C SER A 41 16.56 16.76 -3.71
N VAL A 42 16.42 15.65 -4.44
CA VAL A 42 16.48 14.30 -3.86
C VAL A 42 17.83 14.04 -3.16
N PRO A 43 19.01 14.37 -3.72
CA PRO A 43 20.28 14.20 -3.02
C PRO A 43 20.36 14.92 -1.67
N ALA A 44 19.76 16.11 -1.55
CA ALA A 44 19.72 16.81 -0.26
C ALA A 44 18.89 16.06 0.80
N ALA A 45 17.77 15.45 0.41
CA ALA A 45 16.97 14.62 1.31
C ALA A 45 17.73 13.34 1.71
N LEU A 46 18.41 12.69 0.77
CA LEU A 46 19.25 11.52 1.04
C LEU A 46 20.40 11.85 2.00
N GLY A 47 21.06 13.00 1.82
CA GLY A 47 22.10 13.46 2.75
C GLY A 47 21.57 13.67 4.18
N ARG A 48 20.32 14.11 4.32
CA ARG A 48 19.68 14.21 5.65
C ARG A 48 19.35 12.84 6.25
N VAL A 49 18.96 11.87 5.44
CA VAL A 49 18.82 10.47 5.91
C VAL A 49 20.16 9.96 6.44
N GLN A 50 21.25 10.21 5.72
CA GLN A 50 22.60 9.81 6.16
C GLN A 50 22.98 10.49 7.47
N LEU A 51 22.78 11.80 7.60
CA LEU A 51 23.03 12.51 8.86
C LEU A 51 22.22 11.95 10.04
N PHE A 52 20.97 11.57 9.81
CA PHE A 52 20.13 10.92 10.83
C PHE A 52 20.72 9.56 11.24
N LEU A 53 21.11 8.73 10.26
CA LEU A 53 21.71 7.43 10.54
C LEU A 53 23.05 7.56 11.26
N ASP A 54 23.92 8.48 10.83
CA ASP A 54 25.23 8.72 11.45
C ASP A 54 25.07 9.17 12.91
N ALA A 55 24.08 10.03 13.20
CA ALA A 55 23.79 10.47 14.57
C ALA A 55 23.30 9.32 15.46
N LEU A 56 22.48 8.41 14.93
CA LEU A 56 22.06 7.21 15.66
C LEU A 56 23.22 6.26 15.90
N GLU A 57 24.10 6.06 14.93
CA GLU A 57 25.26 5.18 15.04
C GLU A 57 26.34 5.69 15.99
N ALA A 58 26.41 7.00 16.20
CA ALA A 58 27.33 7.61 17.17
C ALA A 58 26.90 7.39 18.64
N GLU A 59 25.62 7.16 18.92
CA GLU A 59 25.07 7.15 20.29
C GLU A 59 24.21 5.90 20.58
N PRO A 60 24.75 4.87 21.26
CA PRO A 60 24.01 3.63 21.57
C PRO A 60 22.72 3.82 22.37
N GLU A 61 22.69 4.81 23.27
CA GLU A 61 21.49 5.16 24.04
C GLU A 61 20.37 5.67 23.12
N LEU A 62 20.72 6.45 22.09
CA LEU A 62 19.76 6.97 21.13
C LEU A 62 19.21 5.85 20.22
N GLN A 63 20.04 4.89 19.83
CA GLN A 63 19.57 3.68 19.13
C GLN A 63 18.55 2.92 19.96
N SER A 64 18.83 2.73 21.25
CA SER A 64 17.94 2.02 22.17
C SER A 64 16.59 2.74 22.30
N ARG A 65 16.60 4.07 22.39
CA ARG A 65 15.38 4.90 22.42
C ARG A 65 14.59 4.81 21.12
N LEU A 66 15.27 4.86 19.96
CA LEU A 66 14.62 4.72 18.65
C LEU A 66 13.99 3.34 18.50
N HIS A 67 14.70 2.29 18.88
CA HIS A 67 14.20 0.93 18.82
C HIS A 67 12.95 0.77 19.71
N ALA A 68 13.00 1.25 20.96
CA ALA A 68 11.84 1.22 21.85
C ALA A 68 10.65 2.01 21.30
N TRP A 69 10.91 3.18 20.71
CA TRP A 69 9.88 3.99 20.05
C TRP A 69 9.27 3.27 18.84
N TRP A 70 10.10 2.63 18.02
CA TRP A 70 9.69 1.86 16.85
C TRP A 70 8.83 0.65 17.23
N VAL A 71 9.27 -0.16 18.20
CA VAL A 71 8.49 -1.28 18.76
C VAL A 71 7.11 -0.79 19.19
N THR A 72 7.07 0.34 19.91
CA THR A 72 5.80 0.91 20.37
C THR A 72 4.92 1.40 19.22
N LEU A 73 5.51 1.99 18.17
CA LEU A 73 4.77 2.40 16.97
C LEU A 73 4.13 1.19 16.29
N VAL A 74 4.90 0.15 16.00
CA VAL A 74 4.41 -1.03 15.27
C VAL A 74 3.41 -1.85 16.08
N ASP A 75 3.46 -1.79 17.42
CA ASP A 75 2.49 -2.45 18.29
C ASP A 75 1.19 -1.66 18.47
N THR A 76 1.18 -0.35 18.16
CA THR A 76 0.01 0.52 18.37
C THR A 76 -0.68 0.96 17.09
N VAL A 77 0.01 0.93 15.96
CA VAL A 77 -0.51 1.37 14.66
C VAL A 77 -0.74 0.17 13.75
N ASP A 78 -1.99 -0.03 13.31
CA ASP A 78 -2.33 -1.12 12.39
C ASP A 78 -1.85 -0.79 10.97
N MET A 79 -0.79 -1.48 10.55
CA MET A 79 -0.18 -1.34 9.23
C MET A 79 -0.91 -2.11 8.12
N THR A 80 -1.79 -3.05 8.49
CA THR A 80 -2.47 -3.91 7.51
C THR A 80 -3.35 -3.12 6.54
N PRO A 81 -4.19 -2.16 6.98
CA PRO A 81 -4.96 -1.30 6.08
C PRO A 81 -4.08 -0.49 5.13
N LEU A 82 -2.92 0.01 5.57
CA LEU A 82 -2.00 0.73 4.70
C LEU A 82 -1.46 -0.15 3.58
N LEU A 83 -0.99 -1.36 3.91
CA LEU A 83 -0.41 -2.26 2.92
C LEU A 83 -1.47 -2.92 2.05
N ALA A 84 -2.62 -3.25 2.63
CA ALA A 84 -3.69 -3.94 1.93
C ALA A 84 -4.59 -2.95 1.20
N ASP A 85 -5.29 -2.07 1.91
CA ASP A 85 -6.46 -1.31 1.44
C ASP A 85 -6.17 0.11 0.97
N PHE A 86 -5.07 0.72 1.40
CA PHE A 86 -4.74 2.08 0.98
C PHE A 86 -4.60 2.17 -0.53
N GLY A 87 -5.27 3.15 -1.12
CA GLY A 87 -5.32 3.30 -2.57
C GLY A 87 -6.53 2.68 -3.24
N PHE A 88 -7.36 1.91 -2.53
CA PHE A 88 -8.58 1.30 -3.07
C PHE A 88 -9.85 2.01 -2.59
N ALA A 89 -10.84 2.13 -3.49
CA ALA A 89 -12.00 2.97 -3.22
C ALA A 89 -13.09 2.13 -2.54
N PRO A 90 -13.67 2.60 -1.42
CA PRO A 90 -14.50 1.77 -0.55
C PRO A 90 -15.83 1.35 -1.19
N ARG A 91 -16.36 2.11 -2.17
CA ARG A 91 -17.61 1.78 -2.89
C ARG A 91 -17.60 2.28 -4.35
N THR A 92 -18.38 1.61 -5.19
CA THR A 92 -18.74 2.02 -6.55
C THR A 92 -19.69 3.23 -6.53
N ALA A 93 -19.19 4.43 -6.29
CA ALA A 93 -19.89 5.66 -6.66
C ALA A 93 -18.92 6.83 -6.80
N LEU A 94 -18.77 7.34 -8.03
CA LEU A 94 -18.04 8.58 -8.35
C LEU A 94 -18.31 9.72 -7.37
N VAL A 95 -19.58 9.92 -6.99
CA VAL A 95 -20.01 10.96 -6.05
C VAL A 95 -19.45 10.72 -4.63
N SER A 96 -19.41 9.46 -4.18
CA SER A 96 -18.82 9.11 -2.89
C SER A 96 -17.30 9.34 -2.89
N GLU A 97 -16.64 9.13 -4.03
CA GLU A 97 -15.21 9.36 -4.17
C GLU A 97 -14.87 10.86 -4.21
N VAL A 98 -15.68 11.68 -4.90
CA VAL A 98 -15.55 13.16 -4.86
C VAL A 98 -15.75 13.69 -3.44
N ALA A 99 -16.80 13.24 -2.75
CA ALA A 99 -17.11 13.67 -1.38
C ALA A 99 -15.97 13.31 -0.42
N GLU A 100 -15.43 12.09 -0.52
CA GLU A 100 -14.31 11.65 0.32
C GLU A 100 -13.04 12.45 0.06
N ARG A 101 -12.70 12.72 -1.21
CA ARG A 101 -11.55 13.55 -1.56
C ARG A 101 -11.69 14.99 -1.10
N LEU A 102 -12.92 15.53 -1.10
CA LEU A 102 -13.22 16.86 -0.57
C LEU A 102 -13.10 16.88 0.96
N ARG A 103 -13.62 15.85 1.66
CA ARG A 103 -13.49 15.67 3.10
C ARG A 103 -12.03 15.65 3.54
N CYS A 104 -11.19 14.84 2.87
CA CYS A 104 -9.76 14.77 3.16
C CYS A 104 -9.01 16.09 2.92
N LYS A 105 -9.52 16.98 2.06
CA LYS A 105 -8.95 18.33 1.87
C LYS A 105 -9.39 19.32 2.95
N LEU A 106 -10.59 19.18 3.49
CA LEU A 106 -11.18 20.13 4.43
C LEU A 106 -10.87 19.78 5.90
N LEU A 107 -10.70 18.50 6.21
CA LEU A 107 -10.42 17.99 7.55
C LEU A 107 -9.13 17.15 7.48
N PRO A 108 -7.94 17.75 7.64
CA PRO A 108 -6.70 16.98 7.70
C PRO A 108 -6.77 15.98 8.87
N GLY A 109 -6.20 14.79 8.68
CA GLY A 109 -6.22 13.72 9.68
C GLY A 109 -5.58 14.12 11.01
N SER A 110 -5.94 13.43 12.08
CA SER A 110 -5.37 13.65 13.41
C SER A 110 -4.07 12.84 13.58
N PRO A 111 -3.01 13.41 14.19
CA PRO A 111 -1.87 12.61 14.62
C PRO A 111 -2.24 11.62 15.74
N GLU A 112 -3.39 11.78 16.39
CA GLU A 112 -3.91 10.82 17.37
C GLU A 112 -4.76 9.76 16.66
N THR A 113 -4.09 8.79 16.02
CA THR A 113 -4.74 7.76 15.22
C THR A 113 -4.01 6.43 15.35
N ILE A 114 -4.75 5.33 15.36
CA ILE A 114 -4.18 3.96 15.28
C ILE A 114 -4.17 3.44 13.83
N ASP A 115 -4.74 4.18 12.89
CA ASP A 115 -4.78 3.83 11.47
C ASP A 115 -3.48 4.29 10.77
N ALA A 116 -2.66 3.35 10.33
CA ALA A 116 -1.45 3.65 9.55
C ALA A 116 -1.74 4.48 8.31
N THR A 117 -2.92 4.36 7.73
CA THR A 117 -3.33 5.06 6.52
C THR A 117 -3.40 6.58 6.74
N GLU A 118 -3.94 6.99 7.89
CA GLU A 118 -4.01 8.38 8.31
C GLU A 118 -2.62 8.93 8.65
N LEU A 119 -1.85 8.18 9.45
CA LEU A 119 -0.49 8.57 9.82
C LEU A 119 0.43 8.68 8.60
N PHE A 120 0.39 7.72 7.69
CA PHE A 120 1.17 7.72 6.45
C PHE A 120 0.85 8.94 5.59
N SER A 121 -0.44 9.28 5.50
CA SER A 121 -0.94 10.45 4.80
C SER A 121 -0.43 11.78 5.40
N LEU A 122 -0.28 11.85 6.73
CA LEU A 122 0.26 13.02 7.44
C LEU A 122 1.78 13.11 7.30
N ALA A 123 2.47 11.98 7.41
CA ALA A 123 3.92 11.90 7.46
C ALA A 123 4.58 12.10 6.08
N LEU A 124 3.94 11.61 5.01
CA LEU A 124 4.42 11.65 3.62
C LEU A 124 3.42 12.39 2.70
N PRO A 125 3.24 13.71 2.89
CA PRO A 125 2.13 14.43 2.28
C PRO A 125 2.33 14.83 0.82
N SER A 126 3.51 14.60 0.22
CA SER A 126 3.89 15.18 -1.07
C SER A 126 4.34 14.16 -2.11
N ALA A 127 4.30 14.51 -3.40
CA ALA A 127 4.87 13.67 -4.46
C ALA A 127 6.40 13.58 -4.39
N PHE A 128 7.06 14.57 -3.78
CA PHE A 128 8.50 14.54 -3.51
C PHE A 128 8.87 13.39 -2.57
N ASP A 129 7.97 13.01 -1.66
CA ASP A 129 8.18 11.89 -0.75
C ASP A 129 8.41 10.56 -1.48
N ALA A 130 7.67 10.31 -2.56
CA ALA A 130 7.87 9.13 -3.38
C ALA A 130 9.24 9.12 -4.08
N GLN A 131 9.74 10.30 -4.46
CA GLN A 131 11.00 10.43 -5.21
C GLN A 131 12.20 10.09 -4.32
N TRP A 132 12.28 10.68 -3.11
CA TRP A 132 13.41 10.43 -2.23
C TRP A 132 13.36 9.04 -1.62
N LEU A 133 12.17 8.52 -1.26
CA LEU A 133 12.01 7.13 -0.83
C LEU A 133 12.51 6.16 -1.91
N GLY A 134 12.05 6.35 -3.15
CA GLY A 134 12.45 5.50 -4.28
C GLY A 134 13.93 5.58 -4.66
N ALA A 135 14.66 6.58 -4.14
CA ALA A 135 16.07 6.82 -4.41
C ALA A 135 17.01 6.42 -3.26
N LEU A 136 16.47 5.89 -2.14
CA LEU A 136 17.28 5.45 -1.01
C LEU A 136 18.30 4.37 -1.43
N PRO A 137 19.61 4.57 -1.19
CA PRO A 137 20.62 3.56 -1.46
C PRO A 137 20.41 2.30 -0.61
N GLU A 138 20.77 1.14 -1.16
CA GLU A 138 20.66 -0.13 -0.43
C GLU A 138 21.44 -0.12 0.90
N ALA A 139 22.62 0.52 0.94
CA ALA A 139 23.40 0.63 2.16
C ALA A 139 22.65 1.33 3.30
N ASP A 140 21.97 2.44 3.01
CA ASP A 140 21.20 3.19 4.01
C ASP A 140 19.95 2.42 4.46
N LEU A 141 19.33 1.66 3.54
CA LEU A 141 18.23 0.76 3.87
C LEU A 141 18.66 -0.37 4.81
N LEU A 142 19.84 -0.97 4.59
CA LEU A 142 20.37 -2.01 5.47
C LEU A 142 20.69 -1.46 6.88
N ARG A 143 21.19 -0.22 6.97
CA ARG A 143 21.39 0.48 8.26
C ARG A 143 20.07 0.67 8.99
N LEU A 144 19.02 1.13 8.29
CA LEU A 144 17.67 1.24 8.87
C LEU A 144 17.13 -0.11 9.34
N VAL A 145 17.28 -1.18 8.54
CA VAL A 145 16.86 -2.52 8.92
C VAL A 145 17.58 -2.99 10.19
N ALA A 146 18.88 -2.76 10.31
CA ALA A 146 19.65 -3.12 11.49
C ALA A 146 19.17 -2.37 12.75
N LEU A 147 18.77 -1.11 12.63
CA LEU A 147 18.27 -0.30 13.75
C LEU A 147 16.84 -0.69 14.19
N LEU A 148 16.01 -1.15 13.25
CA LEU A 148 14.57 -1.34 13.45
C LEU A 148 14.13 -2.81 13.58
N SER A 149 15.00 -3.77 13.28
CA SER A 149 14.65 -5.20 13.32
C SER A 149 14.65 -5.74 14.75
N ASP A 150 13.64 -6.56 15.06
CA ASP A 150 13.60 -7.38 16.27
C ASP A 150 14.55 -8.58 16.16
N ASN A 151 14.81 -9.24 17.30
CA ASN A 151 15.60 -10.47 17.38
C ASN A 151 15.00 -11.59 16.48
N PRO A 152 15.78 -12.23 15.59
CA PRO A 152 15.30 -13.18 14.55
C PRO A 152 14.57 -14.45 15.01
N GLU A 153 14.51 -14.76 16.32
CA GLU A 153 13.90 -16.01 16.81
C GLU A 153 12.36 -16.06 16.75
N GLN A 154 11.71 -14.91 16.56
CA GLN A 154 10.25 -14.83 16.39
C GLN A 154 10.00 -14.28 15.00
N GLY A 155 9.47 -15.09 14.07
CA GLY A 155 9.25 -14.70 12.67
C GLY A 155 8.85 -13.24 12.53
N SER A 156 9.59 -12.49 11.71
CA SER A 156 9.66 -11.03 11.76
C SER A 156 8.25 -10.43 11.75
N ARG A 157 7.96 -9.50 12.69
CA ARG A 157 6.66 -8.79 12.76
C ARG A 157 6.22 -8.25 11.40
N TRP A 158 7.19 -7.77 10.61
CA TRP A 158 6.99 -7.34 9.24
C TRP A 158 6.44 -8.43 8.31
N GLN A 159 6.94 -9.66 8.40
CA GLN A 159 6.43 -10.78 7.61
C GLN A 159 4.97 -11.09 7.93
N LYS A 160 4.58 -11.04 9.22
CA LYS A 160 3.18 -11.25 9.64
C LYS A 160 2.26 -10.20 9.03
N VAL A 161 2.63 -8.92 9.14
CA VAL A 161 1.88 -7.79 8.56
C VAL A 161 1.75 -7.93 7.03
N LEU A 162 2.81 -8.35 6.33
CA LEU A 162 2.75 -8.63 4.89
C LEU A 162 1.79 -9.78 4.54
N LEU A 163 1.84 -10.88 5.29
CA LEU A 163 0.95 -12.03 5.10
C LEU A 163 -0.52 -11.67 5.34
N ASP A 164 -0.79 -10.86 6.36
CA ASP A 164 -2.13 -10.37 6.66
C ASP A 164 -2.64 -9.45 5.56
N ALA A 165 -1.78 -8.57 5.03
CA ALA A 165 -2.13 -7.72 3.90
C ALA A 165 -2.39 -8.52 2.59
N ILE A 166 -1.60 -9.58 2.34
CA ILE A 166 -1.82 -10.51 1.23
C ILE A 166 -3.18 -11.21 1.38
N THR A 167 -3.49 -11.67 2.59
CA THR A 167 -4.75 -12.37 2.90
C THR A 167 -5.96 -11.47 2.71
N TYR A 168 -5.88 -10.24 3.21
CA TYR A 168 -6.91 -9.23 2.98
C TYR A 168 -7.13 -8.99 1.48
N CYS A 169 -6.06 -8.73 0.72
CA CYS A 169 -6.16 -8.49 -0.71
C CYS A 169 -6.74 -9.70 -1.46
N ALA A 170 -6.32 -10.92 -1.10
CA ALA A 170 -6.83 -12.15 -1.69
C ALA A 170 -8.31 -12.37 -1.38
N GLY A 171 -8.76 -12.06 -0.17
CA GLY A 171 -10.17 -12.07 0.21
C GLY A 171 -11.01 -11.12 -0.66
N GLN A 172 -10.51 -9.91 -0.92
CA GLN A 172 -11.19 -8.94 -1.79
C GLN A 172 -11.20 -9.39 -3.26
N ILE A 173 -10.12 -10.02 -3.75
CA ILE A 173 -10.07 -10.61 -5.10
C ILE A 173 -11.08 -11.75 -5.21
N LEU A 174 -11.13 -12.66 -4.24
CA LEU A 174 -12.08 -13.78 -4.19
C LEU A 174 -13.53 -13.29 -4.22
N SER A 175 -13.86 -12.36 -3.31
CA SER A 175 -15.19 -11.78 -3.19
C SER A 175 -15.65 -11.12 -4.50
N THR A 176 -14.77 -10.34 -5.13
CA THR A 176 -15.05 -9.72 -6.44
C THR A 176 -15.20 -10.78 -7.54
N GLY A 177 -14.33 -11.80 -7.54
CA GLY A 177 -14.34 -12.93 -8.47
C GLY A 177 -15.65 -13.71 -8.48
N PHE A 178 -16.30 -13.85 -7.31
CA PHE A 178 -17.55 -14.59 -7.14
C PHE A 178 -18.82 -13.78 -7.38
N ALA A 179 -18.71 -12.45 -7.52
CA ALA A 179 -19.86 -11.60 -7.83
C ALA A 179 -20.57 -12.12 -9.10
N PRO A 180 -21.90 -12.37 -9.08
CA PRO A 180 -22.63 -12.91 -10.24
C PRO A 180 -22.45 -12.09 -11.50
N GLU A 181 -22.41 -10.76 -11.35
CA GLU A 181 -22.17 -9.78 -12.42
C GLU A 181 -20.86 -10.02 -13.19
N LEU A 182 -19.86 -10.58 -12.53
CA LEU A 182 -18.56 -10.92 -13.09
C LEU A 182 -18.54 -12.38 -13.54
N ARG A 183 -18.91 -13.30 -12.66
CA ARG A 183 -18.85 -14.75 -12.86
C ARG A 183 -19.68 -15.22 -14.05
N LEU A 184 -20.88 -14.67 -14.26
CA LEU A 184 -21.75 -15.06 -15.37
C LEU A 184 -21.23 -14.56 -16.73
N ARG A 185 -20.40 -13.53 -16.75
CA ARG A 185 -19.81 -12.93 -17.96
C ARG A 185 -18.43 -13.49 -18.34
N MET A 186 -17.82 -14.30 -17.46
CA MET A 186 -16.58 -15.01 -17.79
C MET A 186 -16.85 -16.08 -18.86
N SER A 187 -15.84 -16.42 -19.67
CA SER A 187 -15.96 -17.53 -20.62
C SER A 187 -16.23 -18.86 -19.91
N GLU A 188 -16.81 -19.83 -20.63
CA GLU A 188 -17.06 -21.17 -20.09
C GLU A 188 -15.78 -21.83 -19.58
N GLN A 189 -14.69 -21.72 -20.33
CA GLN A 189 -13.36 -22.21 -19.92
C GLN A 189 -12.86 -21.54 -18.63
N ALA A 190 -13.05 -20.23 -18.48
CA ALA A 190 -12.67 -19.51 -17.26
C ALA A 190 -13.53 -19.95 -16.05
N ARG A 191 -14.82 -20.22 -16.26
CA ARG A 191 -15.70 -20.76 -15.20
C ARG A 191 -15.32 -22.18 -14.81
N ALA A 192 -14.92 -23.03 -15.76
CA ALA A 192 -14.52 -24.41 -15.50
C ALA A 192 -13.20 -24.52 -14.72
N THR A 193 -12.24 -23.64 -15.00
CA THR A 193 -10.93 -23.63 -14.31
C THR A 193 -10.98 -23.07 -12.89
N GLN A 194 -12.06 -22.35 -12.53
CA GLN A 194 -12.34 -21.88 -11.16
C GLN A 194 -11.15 -21.22 -10.43
N PRO A 195 -10.39 -20.31 -11.07
CA PRO A 195 -9.13 -19.85 -10.50
C PRO A 195 -9.30 -19.16 -9.14
N PHE A 196 -10.42 -18.48 -8.89
CA PHE A 196 -10.67 -17.82 -7.61
C PHE A 196 -10.82 -18.79 -6.44
N HIS A 197 -11.38 -19.99 -6.66
CA HIS A 197 -11.71 -20.93 -5.57
C HIS A 197 -10.50 -21.38 -4.76
N ALA A 198 -9.36 -21.58 -5.42
CA ALA A 198 -8.13 -22.04 -4.77
C ALA A 198 -7.26 -20.88 -4.23
N LEU A 199 -7.62 -19.62 -4.46
CA LEU A 199 -6.78 -18.47 -4.11
C LEU A 199 -6.43 -18.40 -2.63
N ILE A 200 -7.43 -18.53 -1.74
CA ILE A 200 -7.19 -18.46 -0.29
C ILE A 200 -6.36 -19.65 0.18
N ARG A 201 -6.59 -20.85 -0.36
CA ARG A 201 -5.77 -22.03 -0.04
C ARG A 201 -4.31 -21.81 -0.40
N ASP A 202 -4.02 -21.23 -1.56
CA ASP A 202 -2.64 -20.97 -1.99
C ASP A 202 -1.98 -19.87 -1.13
N VAL A 203 -2.74 -18.87 -0.66
CA VAL A 203 -2.28 -17.87 0.33
C VAL A 203 -1.97 -18.49 1.68
N GLU A 204 -2.85 -19.33 2.23
CA GLU A 204 -2.59 -20.00 3.51
C GLU A 204 -1.41 -20.97 3.42
N SER A 205 -1.26 -21.66 2.29
CA SER A 205 -0.09 -22.51 2.04
C SER A 205 1.21 -21.69 2.10
N LEU A 206 1.23 -20.51 1.46
CA LEU A 206 2.38 -19.61 1.55
C LEU A 206 2.63 -19.14 3.00
N ARG A 207 1.58 -18.75 3.73
CA ARG A 207 1.70 -18.32 5.14
C ARG A 207 2.37 -19.39 5.99
N VAL A 208 1.96 -20.65 5.84
CA VAL A 208 2.55 -21.78 6.58
C VAL A 208 4.04 -21.90 6.29
N GLU A 209 4.44 -21.90 5.01
CA GLU A 209 5.85 -22.04 4.61
C GLU A 209 6.72 -20.85 5.04
N VAL A 210 6.15 -19.64 5.13
CA VAL A 210 6.87 -18.46 5.62
C VAL A 210 7.07 -18.49 7.14
N LEU A 211 6.03 -18.87 7.90
CA LEU A 211 6.08 -18.84 9.37
C LEU A 211 6.73 -20.08 9.99
N HIS A 212 6.72 -21.21 9.29
CA HIS A 212 7.25 -22.49 9.77
C HIS A 212 8.33 -23.04 8.85
N GLY A 213 9.08 -22.15 8.19
CA GLY A 213 10.09 -22.50 7.20
C GLY A 213 11.07 -23.56 7.71
N LEU A 214 11.26 -24.61 6.92
CA LEU A 214 12.26 -25.65 7.17
C LEU A 214 13.64 -25.19 6.65
N ARG A 215 14.66 -26.03 6.83
CA ARG A 215 16.05 -25.74 6.43
C ARG A 215 16.25 -25.41 4.93
N THR A 216 15.31 -25.79 4.05
CA THR A 216 15.39 -25.54 2.59
C THR A 216 14.25 -24.64 2.11
N ARG A 217 14.52 -23.86 1.05
CA ARG A 217 13.57 -22.89 0.47
C ARG A 217 12.62 -23.47 -0.57
N ASP A 218 12.82 -24.72 -1.01
CA ASP A 218 12.08 -25.31 -2.13
C ASP A 218 10.56 -25.23 -1.95
N ARG A 219 10.05 -25.59 -0.76
CA ARG A 219 8.60 -25.54 -0.47
C ARG A 219 8.03 -24.12 -0.48
N LEU A 220 8.80 -23.16 0.04
CA LEU A 220 8.44 -21.75 0.04
C LEU A 220 8.38 -21.21 -1.40
N ASP A 221 9.41 -21.50 -2.19
CA ASP A 221 9.51 -21.03 -3.57
C ASP A 221 8.40 -21.67 -4.44
N GLU A 222 8.09 -22.95 -4.24
CA GLU A 222 6.94 -23.61 -4.86
C GLU A 222 5.60 -22.98 -4.44
N ALA A 223 5.38 -22.71 -3.15
CA ALA A 223 4.15 -22.09 -2.65
C ALA A 223 3.96 -20.68 -3.24
N ALA A 224 5.05 -19.90 -3.31
CA ALA A 224 5.05 -18.59 -3.93
C ALA A 224 4.74 -18.66 -5.43
N GLN A 225 5.34 -19.63 -6.14
CA GLN A 225 5.09 -19.83 -7.57
C GLN A 225 3.62 -20.21 -7.83
N ARG A 226 3.06 -21.15 -7.06
CA ARG A 226 1.65 -21.52 -7.14
C ARG A 226 0.73 -20.31 -6.95
N LEU A 227 1.00 -19.46 -5.95
CA LEU A 227 0.20 -18.25 -5.74
C LEU A 227 0.33 -17.26 -6.91
N ARG A 228 1.52 -17.09 -7.50
CA ARG A 228 1.69 -16.22 -8.69
C ARG A 228 0.88 -16.72 -9.88
N GLU A 229 0.92 -18.02 -10.15
CA GLU A 229 0.14 -18.67 -11.21
C GLU A 229 -1.36 -18.54 -10.95
N ARG A 230 -1.78 -18.71 -9.69
CA ARG A 230 -3.17 -18.54 -9.25
C ARG A 230 -3.68 -17.12 -9.49
N LEU A 231 -2.89 -16.11 -9.14
CA LEU A 231 -3.19 -14.69 -9.40
C LEU A 231 -3.28 -14.40 -10.90
N GLU A 232 -2.39 -14.99 -11.70
CA GLU A 232 -2.43 -14.88 -13.15
C GLU A 232 -3.68 -15.53 -13.76
N GLY A 233 -4.08 -16.71 -13.27
CA GLY A 233 -5.35 -17.35 -13.63
C GLY A 233 -6.57 -16.48 -13.28
N CYS A 234 -6.58 -15.83 -12.11
CA CYS A 234 -7.63 -14.88 -11.72
C CYS A 234 -7.68 -13.67 -12.68
N ARG A 235 -6.52 -13.13 -13.05
CA ARG A 235 -6.39 -12.02 -14.02
C ARG A 235 -6.91 -12.43 -15.40
N ALA A 236 -6.52 -13.61 -15.88
CA ALA A 236 -6.93 -14.15 -17.18
C ALA A 236 -8.44 -14.40 -17.24
N ALA A 237 -9.02 -15.06 -16.23
CA ALA A 237 -10.47 -15.25 -16.14
C ALA A 237 -11.22 -13.91 -16.18
N THR A 238 -10.74 -12.92 -15.43
CA THR A 238 -11.30 -11.56 -15.43
C THR A 238 -11.21 -10.87 -16.80
N ALA A 239 -10.17 -11.15 -17.58
CA ALA A 239 -10.02 -10.59 -18.92
C ALA A 239 -11.06 -11.14 -19.91
N THR A 240 -11.54 -12.38 -19.73
CA THR A 240 -12.58 -12.97 -20.61
C THR A 240 -13.94 -12.28 -20.50
N VAL A 241 -14.19 -11.57 -19.40
CA VAL A 241 -15.36 -10.70 -19.24
C VAL A 241 -15.38 -9.63 -20.33
N TYR A 242 -14.21 -9.27 -20.87
CA TYR A 242 -14.09 -8.31 -21.96
C TYR A 242 -14.49 -8.85 -23.34
N GLN A 243 -14.63 -10.16 -23.48
CA GLN A 243 -14.98 -10.77 -24.77
C GLN A 243 -16.50 -10.85 -24.98
N HIS A 244 -17.29 -10.78 -23.90
CA HIS A 244 -18.76 -10.74 -23.95
C HIS A 244 -19.29 -9.29 -23.95
N PHE A 245 -18.55 -8.37 -24.59
CA PHE A 245 -18.85 -6.94 -24.64
C PHE A 245 -20.05 -6.59 -25.51
N GLU A 246 -20.32 -7.39 -26.55
CA GLU A 246 -21.20 -7.01 -27.67
C GLU A 246 -22.69 -7.24 -27.39
N ASP A 247 -23.07 -8.08 -26.41
CA ASP A 247 -24.46 -8.54 -26.29
C ASP A 247 -25.30 -7.83 -25.21
N ASN A 248 -24.72 -7.13 -24.22
CA ASN A 248 -25.48 -6.72 -23.00
C ASN A 248 -25.12 -5.36 -22.37
N GLY A 249 -24.20 -4.58 -22.95
CA GLY A 249 -23.74 -3.33 -22.35
C GLY A 249 -22.96 -3.52 -21.03
N ILE A 250 -22.14 -2.54 -20.66
CA ILE A 250 -21.29 -2.63 -19.46
C ILE A 250 -21.53 -1.44 -18.56
N SER A 251 -21.96 -1.75 -17.33
CA SER A 251 -22.09 -0.73 -16.31
C SER A 251 -20.73 -0.19 -15.89
N VAL A 252 -20.67 1.12 -15.63
CA VAL A 252 -19.53 1.80 -15.01
C VAL A 252 -19.04 1.07 -13.75
N GLY A 253 -19.96 0.48 -12.98
CA GLY A 253 -19.66 -0.30 -11.79
C GLY A 253 -18.86 -1.57 -12.08
N LEU A 254 -19.12 -2.26 -13.19
CA LEU A 254 -18.37 -3.46 -13.56
C LEU A 254 -16.94 -3.12 -13.99
N VAL A 255 -16.75 -2.10 -14.84
CA VAL A 255 -15.41 -1.64 -15.25
C VAL A 255 -14.56 -1.27 -14.03
N PHE A 256 -15.17 -0.55 -13.09
CA PHE A 256 -14.51 -0.17 -11.85
C PHE A 256 -14.09 -1.38 -11.00
N ARG A 257 -14.97 -2.37 -10.81
CA ARG A 257 -14.63 -3.62 -10.09
C ARG A 257 -13.51 -4.40 -10.79
N LEU A 258 -13.55 -4.49 -12.13
CA LEU A 258 -12.51 -5.13 -12.94
C LEU A 258 -11.16 -4.44 -12.76
N ARG A 259 -11.16 -3.10 -12.73
CA ARG A 259 -9.96 -2.29 -12.46
C ARG A 259 -9.44 -2.53 -11.04
N GLN A 260 -10.30 -2.44 -10.02
CA GLN A 260 -9.90 -2.69 -8.64
C GLN A 260 -9.35 -4.10 -8.44
N LEU A 261 -9.96 -5.12 -9.05
CA LEU A 261 -9.45 -6.50 -8.99
C LEU A 261 -8.03 -6.59 -9.57
N ARG A 262 -7.77 -5.96 -10.72
CA ARG A 262 -6.43 -5.93 -11.33
C ARG A 262 -5.42 -5.21 -10.44
N GLU A 263 -5.78 -4.05 -9.89
CA GLU A 263 -4.94 -3.27 -8.96
C GLU A 263 -4.65 -4.08 -7.69
N ARG A 264 -5.62 -4.85 -7.17
CA ARG A 264 -5.43 -5.77 -6.04
C ARG A 264 -4.43 -6.88 -6.34
N ILE A 265 -4.54 -7.49 -7.51
CA ILE A 265 -3.58 -8.52 -7.94
C ILE A 265 -2.16 -7.94 -7.99
N LEU A 266 -1.99 -6.73 -8.51
CA LEU A 266 -0.69 -6.04 -8.50
C LEU A 266 -0.21 -5.74 -7.08
N ARG A 267 -1.10 -5.34 -6.17
CA ARG A 267 -0.76 -5.16 -4.75
C ARG A 267 -0.26 -6.45 -4.12
N VAL A 268 -0.93 -7.59 -4.33
CA VAL A 268 -0.46 -8.89 -3.82
C VAL A 268 0.93 -9.22 -4.36
N ARG A 269 1.20 -8.98 -5.65
CA ARG A 269 2.53 -9.19 -6.24
C ARG A 269 3.61 -8.33 -5.58
N ALA A 270 3.34 -7.04 -5.36
CA ALA A 270 4.27 -6.16 -4.67
C ALA A 270 4.53 -6.59 -3.21
N LEU A 271 3.51 -7.08 -2.52
CA LEU A 271 3.65 -7.64 -1.16
C LEU A 271 4.47 -8.93 -1.16
N LEU A 272 4.30 -9.80 -2.17
CA LEU A 272 5.13 -10.99 -2.35
C LEU A 272 6.60 -10.64 -2.59
N ASP A 273 6.87 -9.58 -3.36
CA ASP A 273 8.24 -9.11 -3.58
C ASP A 273 8.86 -8.59 -2.26
N CYS A 274 8.09 -7.87 -1.44
CA CYS A 274 8.53 -7.44 -0.10
C CYS A 274 8.84 -8.62 0.83
N LEU A 275 8.19 -9.77 0.62
CA LEU A 275 8.32 -10.95 1.46
C LEU A 275 9.47 -11.88 1.02
N LEU A 276 9.69 -12.02 -0.29
CA LEU A 276 10.51 -13.09 -0.87
C LEU A 276 11.76 -12.62 -1.60
N SER A 277 11.86 -11.32 -1.91
CA SER A 277 13.02 -10.75 -2.61
C SER A 277 14.31 -10.97 -1.80
N PRO A 278 15.46 -11.17 -2.47
CA PRO A 278 16.76 -11.12 -1.80
C PRO A 278 17.05 -9.75 -1.18
N THR A 279 16.37 -8.69 -1.65
CA THR A 279 16.49 -7.31 -1.15
C THR A 279 15.12 -6.80 -0.65
N PRO A 280 14.63 -7.32 0.48
CA PRO A 280 13.29 -7.00 0.98
C PRO A 280 13.13 -5.52 1.35
N ALA A 281 14.18 -4.88 1.85
CA ALA A 281 14.16 -3.45 2.21
C ALA A 281 13.95 -2.54 0.98
N ILE A 282 14.59 -2.84 -0.15
CA ILE A 282 14.39 -2.13 -1.42
C ILE A 282 12.95 -2.31 -1.89
N SER A 283 12.45 -3.55 -1.83
CA SER A 283 11.10 -3.90 -2.26
C SER A 283 10.04 -3.20 -1.41
N ALA A 284 10.22 -3.17 -0.08
CA ALA A 284 9.37 -2.45 0.86
C ALA A 284 9.38 -0.94 0.59
N THR A 285 10.55 -0.35 0.40
CA THR A 285 10.68 1.10 0.12
C THR A 285 10.04 1.48 -1.21
N ARG A 286 10.17 0.63 -2.25
CA ARG A 286 9.48 0.82 -3.52
C ARG A 286 7.96 0.74 -3.37
N LEU A 287 7.45 -0.20 -2.57
CA LEU A 287 6.03 -0.28 -2.26
C LEU A 287 5.56 1.00 -1.54
N LEU A 288 6.27 1.45 -0.50
CA LEU A 288 5.93 2.69 0.21
C LEU A 288 5.95 3.90 -0.71
N ALA A 289 6.97 4.06 -1.56
CA ALA A 289 7.03 5.13 -2.55
C ALA A 289 5.84 5.09 -3.52
N HIS A 290 5.44 3.90 -3.98
CA HIS A 290 4.24 3.73 -4.80
C HIS A 290 2.96 4.10 -4.03
N LEU A 291 2.83 3.72 -2.76
CA LEU A 291 1.69 4.11 -1.92
C LEU A 291 1.61 5.63 -1.76
N VAL A 292 2.73 6.32 -1.59
CA VAL A 292 2.76 7.80 -1.58
C VAL A 292 2.16 8.36 -2.87
N GLN A 293 2.59 7.87 -4.04
CA GLN A 293 2.06 8.32 -5.33
C GLN A 293 0.54 8.09 -5.43
N VAL A 294 0.08 6.91 -5.04
CA VAL A 294 -1.35 6.57 -5.01
C VAL A 294 -2.13 7.50 -4.07
N GLY A 295 -1.57 7.86 -2.91
CA GLY A 295 -2.14 8.85 -2.00
C GLY A 295 -2.30 10.23 -2.63
N GLN A 296 -1.30 10.68 -3.42
CA GLN A 296 -1.37 11.95 -4.16
C GLN A 296 -2.44 11.94 -5.25
N GLU A 297 -2.51 10.87 -6.04
CA GLU A 297 -3.52 10.70 -7.08
C GLU A 297 -4.94 10.71 -6.50
N ARG A 298 -5.12 10.14 -5.30
CA ARG A 298 -6.38 10.19 -4.56
C ARG A 298 -6.76 11.60 -4.12
N ARG A 299 -5.82 12.38 -3.60
CA ARG A 299 -6.11 13.78 -3.23
C ARG A 299 -6.41 14.66 -4.45
N SER A 300 -6.03 14.23 -5.65
CA SER A 300 -6.20 14.98 -6.90
C SER A 300 -7.58 14.78 -7.53
N LEU A 301 -8.47 15.77 -7.38
CA LEU A 301 -9.77 15.79 -8.09
C LEU A 301 -9.60 15.80 -9.62
N ARG A 302 -8.49 16.36 -10.15
CA ARG A 302 -8.20 16.40 -11.59
C ARG A 302 -7.95 15.00 -12.16
N VAL A 303 -7.18 14.17 -11.45
CA VAL A 303 -6.90 12.78 -11.86
C VAL A 303 -8.18 11.93 -11.82
N LEU A 304 -9.08 12.19 -10.87
CA LEU A 304 -10.38 11.54 -10.82
C LEU A 304 -11.23 11.85 -12.07
N LEU A 305 -11.31 13.12 -12.44
CA LEU A 305 -12.10 13.57 -13.59
C LEU A 305 -11.51 13.04 -14.90
N ALA A 306 -10.18 13.04 -15.05
CA ALA A 306 -9.52 12.49 -16.22
C ALA A 306 -9.78 10.97 -16.35
N SER A 307 -9.61 10.22 -15.26
CA SER A 307 -9.74 8.74 -15.29
C SER A 307 -11.18 8.24 -15.43
N ASN A 308 -12.19 9.09 -15.17
CA ASN A 308 -13.61 8.75 -15.32
C ASN A 308 -14.32 9.52 -16.44
N SER A 309 -13.62 10.37 -17.19
CA SER A 309 -14.19 11.13 -18.32
C SER A 309 -14.81 10.21 -19.38
N SER A 310 -14.18 9.07 -19.65
CA SER A 310 -14.71 8.03 -20.54
C SER A 310 -15.99 7.37 -20.00
N LEU A 311 -16.11 7.23 -18.67
CA LEU A 311 -17.28 6.64 -18.01
C LEU A 311 -18.45 7.62 -17.93
N LEU A 312 -18.17 8.92 -17.82
CA LEU A 312 -19.18 9.98 -17.95
C LEU A 312 -19.67 10.11 -19.39
N ALA A 313 -18.77 10.04 -20.38
CA ALA A 313 -19.12 10.04 -21.79
C ALA A 313 -19.98 8.82 -22.15
N ALA A 314 -19.63 7.62 -21.67
CA ALA A 314 -20.42 6.42 -21.85
C ALA A 314 -21.83 6.53 -21.23
N LYS A 315 -21.92 7.03 -19.99
CA LYS A 315 -23.21 7.18 -19.29
C LYS A 315 -24.11 8.28 -19.88
N VAL A 316 -23.51 9.34 -20.44
CA VAL A 316 -24.24 10.39 -21.17
C VAL A 316 -24.72 9.83 -22.51
N ALA A 317 -23.90 9.06 -23.23
CA ALA A 317 -24.33 8.38 -24.46
C ALA A 317 -25.47 7.38 -24.22
N GLU A 318 -25.42 6.62 -23.12
CA GLU A 318 -26.46 5.68 -22.68
C GLU A 318 -27.79 6.42 -22.41
N ARG A 319 -27.74 7.54 -21.67
CA ARG A 319 -28.93 8.39 -21.43
C ARG A 319 -29.45 9.10 -22.66
N SER A 320 -28.57 9.53 -23.58
CA SER A 320 -28.98 10.16 -24.83
C SER A 320 -29.62 9.17 -25.81
N ALA A 321 -29.24 7.88 -25.75
CA ALA A 321 -29.92 6.83 -26.48
C ALA A 321 -31.31 6.53 -25.89
N GLU A 322 -31.44 6.50 -24.55
CA GLU A 322 -32.74 6.33 -23.86
C GLU A 322 -33.70 7.53 -24.03
N THR A 323 -33.19 8.74 -24.28
CA THR A 323 -34.02 9.95 -24.47
C THR A 323 -34.26 10.33 -25.92
N GLY A 324 -33.63 9.64 -26.87
CA GLY A 324 -33.81 9.83 -28.32
C GLY A 324 -34.93 8.98 -28.94
N GLU A 325 -35.56 8.08 -28.17
CA GLU A 325 -36.74 7.32 -28.59
C GLU A 325 -38.05 8.05 -28.21
N HIS A 326 -38.25 9.28 -28.67
CA HIS A 326 -39.56 9.95 -28.65
C HIS A 326 -39.77 10.85 -29.87
#